data_AF-A0AAX4KZN0-F1
#
_entry.id   AF-A0AAX4KZN0-F1
#
_cell.length_a   1.000
_cell.length_b   1.000
_cell.length_c   1.000
_cell.angle_alpha   90.00
_cell.angle_beta   90.00
_cell.angle_gamma   90.00
#
_symmetry.space_group_name_H-M   'P 1'
#
loop_
_entity.id
_entity.type
_entity.pdbx_description
1 polymer ?
#
loop_
_entity_poly.entity_id
_entity_poly.type
_entity_poly.pdbx_seq_one_letter_code
_entity_poly.pdbx_strand_id
1 'polypeptide(L)'
;MIVHGREVTRKGKCRVEYVARGTNLDLPKHEVLRLYDGIRNPIETSYREIKGFLVFTCSRSWVFHLFVFVLAMFLYSLFFKDEVNKRDFKLLLVLLFIGEIQDDFVSELIKIMERLFIYLNLLSRG
;
A
#
# COMPACT_ATOMS: atom_id res chain seq x y z
N MET A 1 -8.83 16.99 -9.13
CA MET A 1 -9.21 16.87 -10.56
C MET A 1 -7.94 17.08 -11.39
N ILE A 2 -7.40 16.03 -12.02
CA ILE A 2 -6.25 16.16 -12.93
C ILE A 2 -6.83 16.68 -14.25
N VAL A 3 -6.41 17.87 -14.68
CA VAL A 3 -6.91 18.48 -15.91
C VAL A 3 -6.07 17.99 -17.08
N HIS A 4 -6.70 17.30 -18.03
CA HIS A 4 -6.03 16.83 -19.24
C HIS A 4 -5.88 17.98 -20.24
N GLY A 5 -4.66 18.46 -20.44
CA GLY A 5 -4.33 19.43 -21.49
C GLY A 5 -3.24 18.87 -22.41
N ARG A 6 -3.48 18.80 -23.72
CA ARG A 6 -2.41 18.53 -24.69
C ARG A 6 -1.73 19.84 -25.02
N GLU A 7 -0.41 19.92 -24.83
CA GLU A 7 0.36 21.12 -25.17
C GLU A 7 1.40 20.75 -26.24
N VAL A 8 1.37 21.45 -27.37
CA VAL A 8 2.28 21.19 -28.50
C VAL A 8 3.55 21.98 -28.28
N THR A 9 4.69 21.31 -28.12
CA THR A 9 5.98 22.00 -28.01
C THR A 9 6.44 22.55 -29.37
N ARG A 10 7.23 23.63 -29.35
CA ARG A 10 7.75 24.41 -30.52
C ARG A 10 8.49 23.60 -31.62
N LYS A 11 8.63 22.27 -31.50
CA LYS A 11 9.25 21.37 -32.49
C LYS A 11 8.30 20.24 -32.95
N GLY A 12 7.00 20.47 -33.02
CA GLY A 12 6.04 19.56 -33.66
C GLY A 12 5.84 18.19 -32.99
N LYS A 13 6.46 17.94 -31.83
CA LYS A 13 6.17 16.76 -31.00
C LYS A 13 5.09 17.13 -29.98
N CYS A 14 3.88 16.62 -30.21
CA CYS A 14 2.82 16.59 -29.20
C CYS A 14 3.25 15.68 -28.05
N ARG A 15 3.69 16.24 -26.92
CA ARG A 15 3.78 15.50 -25.66
C ARG A 15 2.49 15.76 -24.89
N VAL A 16 1.83 14.69 -24.46
CA VAL A 16 0.74 14.81 -23.49
C VAL A 16 1.39 15.11 -22.14
N GLU A 17 1.47 16.39 -21.77
CA GLU A 17 1.92 16.79 -20.45
C GLU A 17 0.71 16.93 -19.52
N TYR A 18 0.78 16.29 -18.35
CA TYR A 18 -0.28 16.36 -17.35
C TYR A 18 -0.24 17.74 -16.69
N VAL A 19 -1.18 18.62 -17.03
CA VAL A 19 -1.21 19.99 -16.53
C VAL A 19 -2.05 20.05 -15.25
N ALA A 20 -1.38 20.27 -14.11
CA ALA A 20 -2.04 20.65 -12.86
C ALA A 20 -2.56 22.10 -12.95
N ARG A 21 -3.61 22.36 -13.73
CA ARG A 21 -4.31 23.68 -13.76
C ARG A 21 -5.52 23.73 -12.80
N GLY A 22 -5.72 22.69 -11.98
CA GLY A 22 -6.85 22.56 -11.06
C GLY A 22 -6.53 22.87 -9.59
N THR A 23 -5.39 23.49 -9.30
CA THR A 23 -4.94 23.81 -7.94
C THR A 23 -4.74 25.32 -7.79
N ASN A 24 -5.27 25.92 -6.72
CA ASN A 24 -5.18 27.37 -6.42
C ASN A 24 -3.79 27.77 -5.86
N LEU A 25 -2.73 27.08 -6.29
CA LEU A 25 -1.36 27.29 -5.84
C LEU A 25 -0.69 28.32 -6.75
N ASP A 26 -0.15 29.39 -6.16
CA ASP A 26 0.64 30.41 -6.88
C ASP A 26 2.08 29.91 -7.10
N LEU A 27 2.21 28.76 -7.79
CA LEU A 27 3.47 28.07 -8.04
C LEU A 27 3.62 27.77 -9.53
N PRO A 28 4.85 27.82 -10.07
CA PRO A 28 5.10 27.44 -11.45
C PRO A 28 4.82 25.94 -11.70
N LYS A 29 4.36 25.58 -12.91
CA LYS A 29 3.94 24.22 -13.32
C LYS A 29 4.90 23.10 -12.89
N HIS A 30 6.21 23.32 -13.07
CA HIS A 30 7.24 22.32 -12.76
C HIS A 30 7.36 22.05 -11.25
N GLU A 31 7.09 23.04 -10.42
CA GLU A 31 7.16 22.95 -8.96
C GLU A 31 5.91 22.25 -8.40
N VAL A 32 4.73 22.52 -8.98
CA VAL A 32 3.50 21.78 -8.68
C VAL A 32 3.64 20.30 -9.03
N LEU A 33 4.24 19.98 -10.19
CA LEU A 33 4.51 18.60 -10.58
C LEU A 33 5.52 17.93 -9.65
N ARG A 34 6.61 18.62 -9.29
CA ARG A 34 7.59 18.11 -8.32
C ARG A 34 6.96 17.84 -6.96
N LEU A 35 6.07 18.70 -6.49
CA LEU A 35 5.33 18.51 -5.24
C LEU A 35 4.40 17.30 -5.31
N TYR A 36 3.65 17.18 -6.42
CA TYR A 36 2.75 16.05 -6.66
C TYR A 36 3.51 14.73 -6.72
N ASP A 37 4.57 14.65 -7.52
CA ASP A 37 5.40 13.47 -7.65
C ASP A 37 6.12 13.13 -6.34
N GLY A 38 6.51 14.14 -5.56
CA GLY A 38 7.10 13.97 -4.23
C GLY A 38 6.17 13.28 -3.23
N ILE A 39 4.86 13.50 -3.33
CA ILE A 39 3.86 12.83 -2.47
C ILE A 39 3.43 11.49 -3.08
N ARG A 40 3.19 11.47 -4.40
CA ARG A 40 2.67 10.29 -5.10
C ARG A 40 3.68 9.15 -5.13
N ASN A 41 4.95 9.43 -5.43
CA ASN A 41 5.94 8.38 -5.62
C ASN A 41 6.15 7.53 -4.36
N PRO A 42 6.30 8.10 -3.15
CA PRO A 42 6.36 7.31 -1.92
C PRO A 42 5.11 6.44 -1.71
N ILE A 43 3.91 7.00 -1.90
CA ILE A 43 2.64 6.28 -1.73
C ILE A 43 2.54 5.11 -2.73
N GLU A 44 2.84 5.37 -4.01
CA GLU A 44 2.79 4.37 -5.07
C GLU A 44 3.84 3.27 -4.87
N THR A 45 5.03 3.64 -4.38
CA THR A 45 6.11 2.70 -4.03
C THR A 45 5.70 1.82 -2.85
N SER A 46 5.22 2.41 -1.75
CA SER A 46 4.72 1.66 -0.59
C SER A 46 3.57 0.73 -0.99
N TYR A 47 2.61 1.22 -1.79
CA TYR A 47 1.51 0.40 -2.27
C TYR A 47 1.99 -0.80 -3.11
N ARG A 48 2.99 -0.60 -3.98
CA ARG A 48 3.60 -1.67 -4.77
C ARG A 48 4.28 -2.73 -3.89
N GLU A 49 4.95 -2.29 -2.82
CA GLU A 49 5.56 -3.19 -1.85
C GLU A 49 4.52 -3.97 -1.04
N ILE A 50 3.50 -3.30 -0.50
CA ILE A 50 2.36 -3.91 0.21
C ILE A 50 1.66 -4.94 -0.68
N LYS A 51 1.46 -4.63 -1.95
CA LYS A 51 0.88 -5.56 -2.94
C LYS A 51 1.70 -6.85 -3.08
N GLY A 52 3.00 -6.81 -2.83
CA GLY A 52 3.86 -7.98 -2.81
C GLY A 52 3.68 -8.91 -1.61
N PHE A 53 2.90 -8.48 -0.60
CA PHE A 53 2.50 -9.25 0.58
C PHE A 53 1.03 -9.67 0.55
N LEU A 54 0.21 -9.09 -0.34
CA LEU A 54 -1.18 -9.51 -0.49
C LEU A 54 -1.26 -10.96 -0.96
N VAL A 55 -2.03 -11.75 -0.23
CA VAL A 55 -2.38 -13.11 -0.62
C VAL A 55 -3.45 -13.03 -1.71
N PHE A 56 -3.28 -13.78 -2.80
CA PHE A 56 -4.32 -13.93 -3.82
C PHE A 56 -5.48 -14.72 -3.24
N THR A 57 -6.69 -14.15 -3.30
CA THR A 57 -7.87 -14.78 -2.72
C THR A 57 -9.02 -14.78 -3.72
N CYS A 58 -9.79 -15.87 -3.74
CA CYS A 58 -10.99 -16.03 -4.56
C CYS A 58 -12.29 -15.75 -3.77
N SER A 59 -12.16 -15.33 -2.51
CA SER A 59 -13.32 -14.99 -1.67
C SER A 59 -14.02 -13.75 -2.23
N ARG A 60 -15.35 -13.69 -2.15
CA ARG A 60 -16.13 -12.47 -2.48
C ARG A 60 -16.46 -11.62 -1.27
N SER A 61 -16.05 -12.03 -0.06
CA SER A 61 -16.37 -11.29 1.16
C SER A 61 -15.51 -10.03 1.28
N TRP A 62 -16.15 -8.86 1.29
CA TRP A 62 -15.45 -7.59 1.47
C TRP A 62 -14.70 -7.52 2.81
N VAL A 63 -15.28 -8.10 3.87
CA VAL A 63 -14.63 -8.24 5.20
C VAL A 63 -13.31 -8.99 5.09
N PHE A 64 -13.31 -10.07 4.31
CA PHE A 64 -12.11 -10.87 4.12
C PHE A 64 -11.05 -10.11 3.32
N HIS A 65 -11.44 -9.37 2.28
CA HIS A 65 -10.51 -8.51 1.56
C HIS A 65 -9.93 -7.40 2.44
N LEU A 66 -10.75 -6.78 3.30
CA LEU A 66 -10.30 -5.76 4.24
C LEU A 66 -9.33 -6.35 5.27
N PHE A 67 -9.64 -7.52 5.82
CA PHE A 67 -8.76 -8.23 6.73
C PHE A 67 -7.40 -8.55 6.11
N VAL A 68 -7.39 -9.13 4.90
CA VAL A 68 -6.15 -9.43 4.17
C VAL A 68 -5.36 -8.16 3.86
N PHE A 69 -6.04 -7.06 3.54
CA PHE A 69 -5.40 -5.77 3.31
C PHE A 69 -4.75 -5.20 4.58
N VAL A 70 -5.46 -5.21 5.72
CA VAL A 70 -4.91 -4.75 7.01
C VAL A 70 -3.74 -5.62 7.45
N LEU A 71 -3.82 -6.93 7.25
CA LEU A 71 -2.71 -7.85 7.52
C LEU A 71 -1.49 -7.51 6.65
N ALA A 72 -1.67 -7.28 5.34
CA ALA A 72 -0.57 -6.90 4.46
C ALA A 72 0.09 -5.56 4.86
N MET A 73 -0.70 -4.58 5.30
CA MET A 73 -0.21 -3.30 5.84
C MET A 73 0.61 -3.48 7.12
N PHE A 74 0.16 -4.35 8.02
CA PHE A 74 0.85 -4.66 9.26
C PHE A 74 2.21 -5.32 8.98
N LEU A 75 2.23 -6.31 8.10
CA LEU A 75 3.47 -6.98 7.67
C LEU A 75 4.44 -6.02 6.97
N TYR A 76 3.95 -5.11 6.13
CA TYR A 76 4.78 -4.07 5.52
C TYR A 76 5.39 -3.12 6.55
N SER A 77 4.62 -2.74 7.58
CA SER A 77 5.13 -1.90 8.66
C SER A 77 6.24 -2.59 9.46
N LEU A 78 6.12 -3.90 9.71
CA LEU A 78 7.17 -4.70 10.34
C LEU A 78 8.42 -4.79 9.46
N PHE A 79 8.23 -5.08 8.17
CA PHE A 79 9.32 -5.13 7.20
C PHE A 79 10.12 -3.82 7.13
N PHE A 80 9.42 -2.68 7.12
CA PHE A 80 10.06 -1.36 7.02
C PHE A 80 10.85 -1.00 8.28
N LYS A 81 10.56 -1.62 9.44
CA LYS A 81 11.20 -1.31 10.71
C LYS A 81 12.56 -1.99 10.88
N ASP A 82 12.74 -3.20 10.36
CA ASP A 82 13.92 -4.03 10.66
C ASP A 82 15.06 -3.96 9.62
N GLU A 83 14.94 -3.13 8.57
CA GLU A 83 15.93 -3.04 7.46
C GLU A 83 16.30 -4.41 6.82
N VAL A 84 15.45 -5.43 7.00
CA VAL A 84 15.72 -6.79 6.52
C VAL A 84 15.49 -6.86 5.02
N ASN A 85 16.24 -7.73 4.32
CA ASN A 85 15.99 -8.01 2.92
C ASN A 85 14.61 -8.67 2.72
N LYS A 86 13.89 -8.27 1.66
CA LYS A 86 12.53 -8.76 1.38
C LYS A 86 12.40 -10.28 1.30
N ARG A 87 13.43 -10.99 0.82
CA ARG A 87 13.43 -12.46 0.77
C ARG A 87 13.54 -13.06 2.16
N ASP A 88 14.45 -12.55 2.96
CA ASP A 88 14.72 -13.06 4.31
C ASP A 88 13.52 -12.81 5.22
N PHE A 89 12.90 -11.64 5.11
CA PHE A 89 11.64 -11.35 5.79
C PHE A 89 10.51 -12.31 5.38
N LYS A 90 10.38 -12.62 4.08
CA LYS A 90 9.38 -13.61 3.62
C LYS A 90 9.67 -15.01 4.15
N LEU A 91 10.93 -15.41 4.23
CA LEU A 91 11.33 -16.70 4.80
C LEU A 91 11.04 -16.74 6.29
N LEU A 92 11.38 -15.69 7.04
CA LEU A 92 11.03 -15.55 8.46
C LEU A 92 9.52 -15.67 8.68
N LEU A 93 8.74 -15.02 7.83
CA LEU A 93 7.28 -15.07 7.89
C LEU A 93 6.74 -16.48 7.61
N VAL A 94 7.32 -17.19 6.65
CA VAL A 94 6.97 -18.60 6.39
C VAL A 94 7.35 -19.50 7.56
N LEU A 95 8.55 -19.33 8.13
CA LEU A 95 9.00 -20.07 9.30
C LEU A 95 8.12 -19.81 10.53
N LEU A 96 7.68 -18.56 10.71
CA LEU A 96 6.71 -18.16 11.73
C LEU A 96 5.38 -18.90 11.56
N PHE A 97 4.87 -18.98 10.33
CA PHE A 97 3.60 -19.64 10.03
C PHE A 97 3.67 -21.18 10.10
N ILE A 98 4.85 -21.76 9.88
CA ILE A 98 5.07 -23.21 10.03
C ILE A 98 5.22 -23.60 11.52
N GLY A 99 5.34 -22.62 12.42
CA GLY A 99 5.44 -22.86 13.87
C GLY A 99 6.84 -23.26 14.34
N GLU A 100 7.85 -23.17 13.47
CA GLU A 100 9.26 -23.40 13.84
C GLU A 100 9.79 -22.27 14.74
N ILE A 101 9.18 -21.08 14.65
CA ILE A 101 9.43 -19.94 15.54
C ILE A 101 8.19 -19.76 16.42
N GLN A 102 8.13 -20.50 17.53
CA GLN A 102 7.04 -20.40 18.49
C GLN A 102 7.50 -19.57 19.69
N ASP A 103 7.10 -18.31 19.70
CA ASP A 103 7.36 -17.35 20.78
C ASP A 103 6.02 -16.84 21.35
N ASP A 104 6.01 -16.40 22.60
CA ASP A 104 4.84 -15.83 23.28
C ASP A 104 4.24 -14.66 22.48
N PHE A 105 5.10 -13.91 21.79
CA PHE A 105 4.70 -12.83 20.88
C PHE A 105 3.80 -13.31 19.74
N VAL A 106 4.11 -14.44 19.11
CA VAL A 106 3.34 -14.98 17.98
C VAL A 106 1.95 -15.42 18.43
N SER A 107 1.88 -16.07 19.59
CA SER A 107 0.62 -16.50 20.20
C SER A 107 -0.28 -15.31 20.52
N GLU A 108 0.28 -14.23 21.05
CA GLU A 108 -0.49 -13.02 21.34
C GLU A 108 -0.94 -12.30 20.06
N LEU A 109 -0.09 -12.30 19.02
CA LEU A 109 -0.41 -11.74 17.71
C LEU A 109 -1.56 -12.49 17.04
N ILE A 110 -1.59 -13.83 17.11
CA ILE A 110 -2.70 -14.65 16.61
C ILE A 110 -4.01 -14.26 17.30
N LYS A 111 -4.03 -14.15 18.64
CA LYS A 111 -5.23 -13.74 19.38
C LYS A 111 -5.74 -12.35 18.97
N ILE A 112 -4.84 -11.41 18.74
CA ILE A 112 -5.19 -10.06 18.28
C ILE A 112 -5.82 -10.11 16.88
N MET A 113 -5.23 -10.88 15.96
CA MET A 113 -5.74 -11.04 14.60
C MET A 113 -7.11 -11.72 14.58
N GLU A 114 -7.34 -12.74 15.41
CA GLU A 114 -8.64 -13.37 15.57
C GLU A 114 -9.71 -12.38 16.06
N ARG A 115 -9.40 -11.58 17.09
CA ARG A 115 -10.32 -10.55 17.60
C ARG A 115 -10.63 -9.51 16.52
N LEU A 116 -9.62 -9.06 15.78
CA LEU A 116 -9.80 -8.12 14.68
C LEU A 116 -10.74 -8.68 13.61
N PHE A 117 -10.57 -9.94 13.22
CA PHE A 117 -11.43 -10.59 12.24
C PHE A 117 -12.89 -10.66 12.73
N ILE A 118 -13.09 -11.05 13.99
CA ILE A 118 -14.42 -11.11 14.61
C ILE A 118 -15.08 -9.72 14.61
N TYR A 119 -14.34 -8.68 15.00
CA TYR A 119 -14.84 -7.31 15.03
C TYR A 119 -15.25 -6.80 13.65
N LEU A 120 -14.40 -7.02 12.63
CA LEU A 120 -14.71 -6.63 11.25
C LEU A 120 -15.94 -7.38 10.70
N ASN A 121 -16.12 -8.64 11.08
CA ASN A 121 -17.27 -9.44 10.69
C ASN A 121 -18.56 -8.98 11.39
N LEU A 122 -18.48 -8.56 12.66
CA LEU A 122 -19.59 -7.94 13.39
C LEU A 122 -20.01 -6.62 12.73
N LEU A 123 -19.04 -5.77 12.37
CA LEU A 123 -19.28 -4.46 11.76
C LEU A 123 -19.91 -4.56 10.37
N SER A 124 -19.69 -5.67 9.65
CA SER A 124 -20.30 -5.94 8.35
C SER A 124 -21.75 -6.45 8.43
N ARG A 125 -22.24 -6.82 9.63
CA ARG A 125 -23.59 -7.35 9.83
C ARG A 125 -24.57 -6.32 10.39
N GLY A 126 -24.08 -5.17 10.84
CA GLY A 126 -24.89 -4.00 11.24
C GLY A 126 -25.08 -3.05 10.07
#